data_AF-A0A5D0V2J2-F1
#
_entry.id   AF-A0A5D0V2J2-F1
#
_cell.length_a   1.000
_cell.length_b   1.000
_cell.length_c   1.000
_cell.angle_alpha   90.00
_cell.angle_beta   90.00
_cell.angle_gamma   90.00
#
_symmetry.space_group_name_H-M   'P 1'
#
loop_
_entity.id
_entity.type
_entity.pdbx_description
1 polymer ?
#
loop_
_entity_poly.entity_id
_entity_poly.type
_entity_poly.pdbx_seq_one_letter_code
_entity_poly.pdbx_strand_id
1 'polypeptide(L)'
;MPINEDVLEYLEKIQATLDPYQGRFRVHGITPEVIEGEWPGTVVIIEFPDIEQARAWYASPAYQEILPLRLRHIEGSAIIVQGVGPDYSAARTAARLRQDIG
;
A
#
# COMPACT_ATOMS: atom_id res chain seq x y z
N MET A 1 3.92 -8.39 -14.28
CA MET A 1 4.82 -8.96 -13.27
C MET A 1 5.42 -10.23 -13.85
N PRO A 2 6.72 -10.26 -14.19
CA PRO A 2 7.36 -11.52 -14.57
C PRO A 2 7.37 -12.43 -13.34
N ILE A 3 6.72 -13.60 -13.46
CA ILE A 3 6.65 -14.58 -12.39
C ILE A 3 7.95 -15.38 -12.38
N ASN A 4 8.60 -15.47 -11.21
CA ASN A 4 9.77 -16.30 -10.96
C ASN A 4 9.75 -16.78 -9.49
N GLU A 5 10.67 -17.67 -9.14
CA GLU A 5 10.73 -18.30 -7.80
C GLU A 5 10.81 -17.29 -6.66
N ASP A 6 11.64 -16.23 -6.78
CA ASP A 6 11.73 -15.19 -5.75
C ASP A 6 10.37 -14.48 -5.54
N VAL A 7 9.67 -14.17 -6.63
CA VAL A 7 8.33 -13.53 -6.56
C VAL A 7 7.31 -14.49 -5.96
N LEU A 8 7.36 -15.79 -6.29
CA LEU A 8 6.48 -16.79 -5.69
C LEU A 8 6.73 -16.94 -4.19
N GLU A 9 7.99 -17.06 -3.77
CA GLU A 9 8.39 -17.14 -2.37
C GLU A 9 7.96 -15.90 -1.58
N TYR A 10 8.09 -14.70 -2.18
CA TYR A 10 7.57 -13.47 -1.59
C TYR A 10 6.05 -13.56 -1.35
N LEU A 11 5.28 -14.00 -2.35
CA LEU A 11 3.83 -14.12 -2.26
C LEU A 11 3.38 -15.16 -1.22
N GLU A 12 4.14 -16.23 -1.04
CA GLU A 12 3.87 -17.25 -0.01
C GLU A 12 4.09 -16.72 1.41
N LYS A 13 5.10 -15.86 1.60
CA LYS A 13 5.51 -15.37 2.94
C LYS A 13 4.81 -14.09 3.38
N ILE A 14 4.41 -13.22 2.45
CA ILE A 14 3.98 -11.85 2.74
C ILE A 14 2.84 -11.76 3.77
N GLN A 15 1.85 -12.66 3.69
CA GLN A 15 0.69 -12.64 4.60
C GLN A 15 1.11 -12.84 6.06
N ALA A 16 2.03 -13.77 6.33
CA ALA A 16 2.51 -14.03 7.68
C ALA A 16 3.24 -12.81 8.29
N THR A 17 3.86 -11.97 7.46
CA THR A 17 4.50 -10.72 7.93
C THR A 17 3.48 -9.66 8.30
N LEU A 18 2.30 -9.67 7.65
CA LEU A 18 1.23 -8.68 7.84
C LEU A 18 0.37 -8.97 9.08
N ASP A 19 0.12 -10.25 9.37
CA ASP A 19 -0.82 -10.66 10.41
C ASP A 19 -0.56 -10.07 11.80
N PRO A 20 0.69 -9.99 12.32
CA PRO A 20 0.98 -9.37 13.62
C PRO A 20 0.61 -7.88 13.68
N TYR A 21 0.59 -7.21 12.53
CA TYR A 21 0.28 -5.79 12.41
C TYR A 21 -1.17 -5.53 11.97
N GLN A 22 -1.96 -6.59 11.83
CA GLN A 22 -3.34 -6.55 11.35
C GLN A 22 -3.46 -5.98 9.93
N GLY A 23 -2.41 -6.14 9.11
CA GLY A 23 -2.43 -5.75 7.70
C GLY A 23 -3.36 -6.63 6.89
N ARG A 24 -4.19 -6.02 6.04
CA ARG A 24 -5.15 -6.73 5.18
C ARG A 24 -5.07 -6.23 3.75
N PHE A 25 -4.86 -7.14 2.82
CA PHE A 25 -5.00 -6.81 1.40
C PHE A 25 -6.45 -6.39 1.10
N ARG A 26 -6.60 -5.23 0.49
CA ARG A 26 -7.86 -4.74 -0.11
C ARG A 26 -7.84 -4.87 -1.63
N VAL A 27 -6.65 -4.73 -2.22
CA VAL A 27 -6.38 -4.98 -3.64
C VAL A 27 -5.03 -5.67 -3.73
N HIS A 28 -4.89 -6.68 -4.60
CA HIS A 28 -3.65 -7.44 -4.71
C HIS A 28 -3.30 -7.76 -6.17
N GLY A 29 -2.59 -6.84 -6.83
CA GLY A 29 -1.93 -7.09 -8.12
C GLY A 29 -2.87 -7.10 -9.32
N ILE A 30 -3.97 -6.33 -9.28
CA ILE A 30 -4.92 -6.21 -10.40
C ILE A 30 -4.54 -5.04 -11.32
N THR A 31 -4.70 -5.21 -12.63
CA THR A 31 -4.69 -4.10 -13.60
C THR A 31 -5.99 -3.32 -13.44
N PRO A 32 -5.95 -2.03 -13.06
CA PRO A 32 -7.16 -1.24 -12.87
C PRO A 32 -7.82 -0.90 -14.21
N GLU A 33 -9.13 -0.68 -14.18
CA GLU A 33 -9.81 0.09 -15.23
C GLU A 33 -9.44 1.57 -15.08
N VAL A 34 -8.77 2.13 -16.08
CA VAL A 34 -8.34 3.53 -16.06
C VAL A 34 -9.48 4.40 -16.58
N ILE A 35 -10.14 5.12 -15.68
CA ILE A 35 -11.28 6.00 -16.02
C ILE A 35 -10.79 7.36 -16.57
N GLU A 36 -9.70 7.90 -16.01
CA GLU A 36 -9.09 9.18 -16.43
C GLU A 36 -7.56 9.11 -16.30
N GLY A 37 -6.84 9.75 -17.23
CA GLY A 37 -5.37 9.85 -17.21
C GLY A 37 -4.64 8.56 -17.63
N GLU A 38 -3.45 8.35 -17.08
CA GLU A 38 -2.62 7.17 -17.31
C GLU A 38 -2.27 6.50 -15.99
N TRP A 39 -2.25 5.16 -15.96
CA TRP A 39 -1.84 4.38 -14.79
C TRP A 39 -0.77 3.35 -15.14
N PRO A 40 0.39 3.36 -14.46
CA PRO A 40 1.42 2.36 -14.71
C PRO A 40 1.13 1.06 -13.94
N GLY A 41 0.77 0.01 -14.68
CA GLY A 41 0.78 -1.37 -14.17
C GLY A 41 -0.33 -1.72 -13.18
N THR A 42 0.01 -2.51 -12.16
CA THR A 42 -0.95 -3.12 -11.23
C THR A 42 -1.02 -2.38 -9.90
N VAL A 43 -2.16 -2.47 -9.20
CA VAL A 43 -2.36 -1.86 -7.88
C VAL A 43 -2.33 -2.90 -6.78
N VAL A 44 -1.67 -2.58 -5.66
CA VAL A 44 -1.78 -3.30 -4.38
C VAL A 44 -2.18 -2.29 -3.31
N ILE A 45 -3.22 -2.59 -2.54
CA ILE A 45 -3.66 -1.78 -1.40
C ILE A 45 -3.71 -2.68 -0.18
N ILE A 46 -3.04 -2.26 0.88
CA ILE A 46 -3.04 -2.93 2.18
C ILE A 46 -3.58 -1.93 3.19
N GLU A 47 -4.63 -2.31 3.89
CA GLU A 47 -5.18 -1.53 5.00
C GLU A 47 -4.59 -2.00 6.33
N PHE A 48 -4.33 -1.04 7.20
CA PHE A 48 -3.92 -1.24 8.58
C PHE A 48 -4.86 -0.45 9.51
N PRO A 49 -4.95 -0.80 10.80
CA PRO A 49 -5.75 -0.04 11.76
C PRO A 49 -5.33 1.44 11.86
N ASP A 50 -4.03 1.73 11.73
CA ASP A 50 -3.44 3.06 11.78
C ASP A 50 -2.10 3.12 11.03
N ILE A 51 -1.51 4.31 10.96
CA ILE A 51 -0.26 4.55 10.21
C ILE A 51 0.97 3.98 10.93
N GLU A 52 0.91 3.88 12.26
CA GLU A 52 1.95 3.34 13.12
C GLU A 52 2.12 1.84 12.85
N GLN A 53 1.03 1.09 12.71
CA GLN A 53 1.03 -0.33 12.35
C GLN A 53 1.57 -0.54 10.94
N ALA A 54 1.20 0.30 9.98
CA ALA A 54 1.75 0.23 8.62
C ALA A 54 3.27 0.46 8.61
N ARG A 55 3.75 1.46 9.36
CA ARG A 55 5.18 1.76 9.51
C ARG A 55 5.93 0.64 10.23
N ALA A 56 5.35 0.11 11.31
CA ALA A 56 5.94 -0.96 12.10
C ALA A 56 6.04 -2.26 11.29
N TRP A 57 5.02 -2.59 10.49
CA TRP A 57 5.08 -3.69 9.54
C TRP A 57 6.20 -3.49 8.52
N TYR A 58 6.23 -2.33 7.86
CA TYR A 58 7.24 -2.05 6.84
C TYR A 58 8.66 -2.11 7.41
N ALA A 59 8.88 -1.64 8.63
CA ALA A 59 10.17 -1.69 9.31
C ALA A 59 10.47 -3.04 9.99
N SER A 60 9.52 -3.98 9.98
CA SER A 60 9.67 -5.25 10.71
C SER A 60 10.80 -6.10 10.11
N PRO A 61 11.60 -6.80 10.95
CA PRO A 61 12.63 -7.70 10.46
C PRO A 61 12.09 -8.76 9.49
N ALA A 62 10.92 -9.33 9.79
CA ALA A 62 10.30 -10.37 8.97
C ALA A 62 9.91 -9.87 7.56
N TYR A 63 9.36 -8.65 7.44
CA TYR A 63 9.06 -8.10 6.12
C TYR A 63 10.32 -7.64 5.39
N GLN A 64 11.28 -7.02 6.10
CA GLN A 64 12.54 -6.59 5.51
C GLN A 64 13.38 -7.76 4.96
N GLU A 65 13.27 -8.96 5.55
CA GLU A 65 13.91 -10.18 5.06
C GLU A 65 13.40 -10.60 3.67
N ILE A 66 12.09 -10.50 3.43
CA ILE A 66 11.47 -10.93 2.17
C ILE A 66 11.35 -9.80 1.12
N LEU A 67 11.49 -8.53 1.53
CA LEU A 67 11.36 -7.37 0.64
C LEU A 67 12.30 -7.42 -0.58
N PRO A 68 13.58 -7.82 -0.48
CA PRO A 68 14.48 -7.92 -1.63
C PRO A 68 14.00 -8.90 -2.70
N LEU A 69 13.23 -9.94 -2.33
CA LEU A 69 12.69 -10.92 -3.27
C LEU A 69 11.81 -10.23 -4.32
N ARG A 70 10.96 -9.26 -3.93
CA ARG A 70 10.17 -8.49 -4.91
C ARG A 70 10.96 -7.37 -5.58
N LEU A 71 11.82 -6.66 -4.85
CA LEU A 71 12.45 -5.44 -5.37
C LEU A 71 13.43 -5.70 -6.52
N ARG A 72 14.03 -6.88 -6.59
CA ARG A 72 14.92 -7.26 -7.71
C ARG A 72 14.18 -7.50 -9.03
N HIS A 73 12.88 -7.80 -8.98
CA HIS A 73 12.11 -8.28 -10.13
C HIS A 73 10.91 -7.40 -10.48
N ILE A 74 10.51 -6.51 -9.57
CA ILE A 74 9.32 -5.65 -9.71
C ILE A 74 9.72 -4.21 -9.42
N GLU A 75 9.75 -3.40 -10.47
CA GLU A 75 9.84 -1.95 -10.35
C GLU A 75 8.49 -1.38 -9.88
N GLY A 76 8.55 -0.43 -8.96
CA GLY A 76 7.36 0.25 -8.47
C GLY A 76 7.64 1.11 -7.26
N SER A 77 6.65 1.95 -6.93
CA SER A 77 6.68 2.80 -5.75
C SER A 77 5.86 2.18 -4.62
N ALA A 78 6.33 2.34 -3.39
CA ALA A 78 5.55 2.06 -2.19
C ALA A 78 5.42 3.33 -1.37
N ILE A 79 4.21 3.66 -0.94
CA ILE A 79 3.92 4.82 -0.09
C ILE A 79 3.05 4.38 1.08
N ILE A 80 3.22 5.03 2.23
CA ILE A 80 2.33 4.90 3.39
C ILE A 80 1.63 6.25 3.55
N VAL A 81 0.30 6.23 3.60
CA VAL A 81 -0.52 7.44 3.70
C VAL A 81 -1.53 7.29 4.82
N GLN A 82 -1.83 8.41 5.49
CA GLN A 82 -2.89 8.45 6.49
C GLN A 82 -4.24 8.48 5.76
N GLY A 83 -5.11 7.50 6.08
CA GLY A 83 -6.49 7.49 5.63
C GLY A 83 -7.35 8.53 6.34
N VAL A 84 -8.56 8.74 5.82
CA VAL A 84 -9.58 9.59 6.45
C VAL A 84 -10.63 8.72 7.15
N GLY A 85 -11.22 9.22 8.24
CA GLY A 85 -12.27 8.52 8.96
C GLY A 85 -13.62 8.45 8.21
N PRO A 86 -14.57 7.63 8.69
CA PRO A 86 -15.88 7.43 8.04
C PRO A 86 -16.70 8.71 7.87
N ASP A 87 -16.50 9.69 8.76
CA ASP A 87 -17.21 10.97 8.69
C ASP A 87 -16.52 12.00 7.78
N TYR A 88 -15.50 11.63 7.00
CA TYR A 88 -14.77 12.56 6.14
C TYR A 88 -15.68 13.33 5.19
N SER A 89 -15.40 14.63 5.02
CA SER A 89 -16.14 15.50 4.10
C SER A 89 -15.17 16.33 3.28
N ALA A 90 -15.22 16.14 1.96
CA ALA A 90 -14.43 16.93 1.02
C ALA A 90 -14.74 18.44 1.13
N ALA A 91 -15.98 18.81 1.47
CA ALA A 91 -16.36 20.20 1.70
C ALA A 91 -15.61 20.83 2.88
N ARG A 92 -15.36 20.06 3.96
CA ARG A 92 -14.54 20.53 5.09
C ARG A 92 -13.08 20.73 4.69
N THR A 93 -12.53 19.84 3.88
CA THR A 93 -11.18 20.02 3.30
C THR A 93 -11.11 21.29 2.46
N ALA A 94 -12.09 21.53 1.59
CA ALA A 94 -12.14 22.74 0.77
C ALA A 94 -12.27 24.02 1.62
N ALA A 95 -13.09 24.00 2.68
CA ALA A 95 -13.22 25.16 3.59
C ALA A 95 -11.90 25.52 4.27
N ARG A 96 -11.15 24.52 4.76
CA ARG A 96 -9.81 24.71 5.33
C ARG A 96 -8.85 25.31 4.30
N LEU A 97 -8.77 24.72 3.10
CA LEU A 97 -7.85 25.20 2.07
C LEU A 97 -8.15 26.64 1.63
N ARG A 98 -9.41 27.08 1.60
CA ARG A 98 -9.74 28.47 1.29
C ARG A 98 -9.24 29.46 2.35
N GLN A 99 -9.19 29.03 3.62
CA GLN A 99 -8.63 29.86 4.69
C GLN A 99 -7.11 30.00 4.56
N ASP A 100 -6.43 28.98 4.02
CA ASP A 100 -4.97 28.99 3.85
C ASP A 100 -4.49 29.86 2.67
N ILE A 101 -5.37 30.19 1.72
CA ILE A 101 -5.05 30.98 0.51
C ILE A 101 -5.49 32.46 0.66
N GLY A 102 -6.33 32.78 1.64
CA GLY A 102 -6.79 34.14 1.93
C GLY A 102 -5.90 34.86 2.92
#